data_AF-A0AAF0VVK1-F1
#
_entry.id   AF-A0AAF0VVK1-F1
#
_cell.length_a   1.000
_cell.length_b   1.000
_cell.length_c   1.000
_cell.angle_alpha   90.00
_cell.angle_beta   90.00
_cell.angle_gamma   90.00
#
_symmetry.space_group_name_H-M   'P 1'
#
loop_
_entity.id
_entity.type
_entity.pdbx_description
1 polymer ?
#
loop_
_entity_poly.entity_id
_entity_poly.type
_entity_poly.pdbx_seq_one_letter_code
_entity_poly.pdbx_strand_id
1 'polypeptide(L)'
;MGALADLLPPPSIGSGALLGVGNAIAGAAGLAVAPAVAVRSALPPAPVVPPGVQLSLLTGAPNLGAGNAGNFNTGVGNNGDFNVGANNVGSRNFGTNNVGSRNFGSGNQGAFNGGINNRGAGNVGIGNTGYAIAGFFNSGSGNVGAFNTGDNNIGVANIGIPNPLGSTAASAVGKPSSGATAKQTNQTAAADD
;
A
#
# COMPACT_ATOMS: atom_id res chain seq x y z
N MET A 1 35.08 -75.18 21.20
CA MET A 1 33.84 -74.44 21.49
C MET A 1 33.91 -73.90 22.91
N GLY A 2 33.74 -72.59 23.11
CA GLY A 2 33.50 -71.96 24.43
C GLY A 2 34.67 -71.17 25.03
N ALA A 3 34.67 -69.85 24.87
CA ALA A 3 35.58 -68.87 25.48
C ALA A 3 35.27 -68.66 26.98
N LEU A 4 36.27 -68.70 27.87
CA LEU A 4 36.93 -67.56 28.55
C LEU A 4 36.01 -66.38 28.95
N ALA A 5 35.70 -66.28 30.24
CA ALA A 5 35.34 -65.04 30.91
C ALA A 5 36.10 -64.98 32.24
N ASP A 6 37.36 -64.55 32.17
CA ASP A 6 38.12 -64.08 33.33
C ASP A 6 37.78 -62.60 33.52
N LEU A 7 37.15 -62.28 34.64
CA LEU A 7 36.58 -60.96 34.95
C LEU A 7 37.70 -60.03 35.41
N LEU A 8 38.37 -59.36 34.47
CA LEU A 8 39.29 -58.26 34.80
C LEU A 8 38.48 -57.09 35.42
N PRO A 9 38.92 -56.51 36.56
CA PRO A 9 38.28 -55.32 37.11
C PRO A 9 38.44 -54.10 36.17
N PRO A 10 37.49 -53.14 36.20
CA PRO A 10 37.53 -51.98 35.33
C PRO A 10 38.78 -51.11 35.64
N PRO A 11 39.47 -50.58 34.61
CA PRO A 11 40.66 -49.77 34.82
C PRO A 11 40.31 -48.48 35.55
N SER A 12 40.87 -48.31 36.75
CA SER A 12 40.91 -47.02 37.45
C SER A 12 41.93 -46.13 36.76
N ILE A 13 41.48 -45.04 36.13
CA ILE A 13 42.38 -44.00 35.65
C ILE A 13 42.90 -43.23 36.88
N GLY A 14 44.15 -43.51 37.26
CA GLY A 14 44.85 -42.75 38.29
C GLY A 14 44.95 -41.27 37.92
N SER A 15 44.99 -40.39 38.92
CA SER A 15 44.95 -38.92 38.83
C SER A 15 46.11 -38.25 38.04
N GLY A 16 46.84 -38.99 37.19
CA GLY A 16 47.89 -38.48 36.30
C GLY A 16 47.51 -38.39 34.81
N ALA A 17 46.32 -38.83 34.39
CA ALA A 17 45.93 -38.89 32.97
C ALA A 17 45.42 -37.57 32.35
N LEU A 18 45.50 -36.44 33.07
CA LEU A 18 45.13 -35.11 32.55
C LEU A 18 46.34 -34.24 32.14
N LEU A 19 47.57 -34.76 32.28
CA LEU A 19 48.81 -34.00 32.07
C LEU A 19 49.64 -34.48 30.85
N GLY A 20 49.02 -35.20 29.90
CA GLY A 20 49.74 -35.83 28.77
C GLY A 20 49.37 -35.34 27.36
N VAL A 21 48.26 -34.62 27.17
CA VAL A 21 47.86 -34.11 25.84
C VAL A 21 48.45 -32.73 25.54
N GLY A 22 49.00 -32.05 26.55
CA GLY A 22 49.56 -30.69 26.42
C GLY A 22 50.87 -30.57 25.63
N ASN A 23 51.55 -31.68 25.30
CA ASN A 23 52.91 -31.64 24.72
C ASN A 23 53.05 -32.25 23.32
N ALA A 24 51.97 -32.69 22.66
CA ALA A 24 52.04 -33.25 21.30
C ALA A 24 52.07 -32.20 20.17
N ILE A 25 51.98 -30.89 20.48
CA ILE A 25 51.94 -29.82 19.46
C ILE A 25 53.21 -28.94 19.47
N ALA A 26 54.07 -29.06 20.48
CA ALA A 26 55.29 -28.26 20.60
C ALA A 26 56.53 -29.13 20.32
N GLY A 27 56.93 -29.28 19.06
CA GLY A 27 58.21 -29.94 18.79
C GLY A 27 58.54 -30.42 17.38
N ALA A 28 57.76 -30.12 16.35
CA ALA A 28 58.19 -30.31 14.96
C ALA A 28 58.16 -28.95 14.25
N ALA A 29 59.33 -28.57 13.75
CA ALA A 29 59.66 -27.25 13.23
C ALA A 29 58.82 -26.84 12.01
N GLY A 30 58.37 -25.58 12.01
CA GLY A 30 57.83 -24.90 10.83
C GLY A 30 56.81 -23.82 11.19
N LEU A 31 57.29 -22.57 11.33
CA LEU A 31 56.54 -21.32 11.59
C LEU A 31 56.30 -20.98 13.07
N ALA A 32 57.35 -20.41 13.68
CA ALA A 32 57.23 -19.61 14.90
C ALA A 32 56.71 -18.21 14.57
N VAL A 33 55.83 -17.66 15.42
CA VAL A 33 55.93 -16.35 16.10
C VAL A 33 54.63 -16.11 16.92
N ALA A 34 54.81 -15.65 18.15
CA ALA A 34 53.84 -15.46 19.25
C ALA A 34 52.88 -14.25 19.06
N PRO A 35 52.28 -13.70 20.14
CA PRO A 35 51.23 -14.18 21.03
C PRO A 35 49.89 -13.43 20.75
N ALA A 36 48.82 -13.75 21.49
CA ALA A 36 47.50 -13.14 21.41
C ALA A 36 47.52 -11.59 21.41
N VAL A 37 47.56 -10.99 20.21
CA VAL A 37 47.34 -9.57 19.95
C VAL A 37 46.34 -9.46 18.80
N ALA A 38 45.18 -8.93 19.16
CA ALA A 38 44.17 -8.29 18.31
C ALA A 38 43.82 -8.98 16.98
N VAL A 39 42.69 -9.69 16.99
CA VAL A 39 41.71 -9.48 15.92
C VAL A 39 40.46 -8.95 16.59
N ARG A 40 40.47 -7.65 16.92
CA ARG A 40 39.22 -6.89 16.88
C ARG A 40 38.73 -7.13 15.45
N SER A 41 37.66 -7.93 15.30
CA SER A 41 36.96 -7.99 14.03
C SER A 41 36.53 -6.56 13.76
N ALA A 42 37.31 -5.86 12.95
CA ALA A 42 36.91 -4.58 12.41
C ALA A 42 35.76 -4.95 11.47
N LEU A 43 34.55 -4.98 12.04
CA LEU A 43 33.35 -4.92 11.24
C LEU A 43 33.61 -3.78 10.25
N PRO A 44 33.54 -4.03 8.93
CA PRO A 44 33.74 -2.96 7.97
C PRO A 44 32.84 -1.80 8.41
N PRO A 45 33.33 -0.54 8.31
CA PRO A 45 32.52 0.61 8.68
C PRO A 45 31.16 0.42 8.03
N ALA A 46 30.09 0.48 8.84
CA ALA A 46 28.73 0.35 8.33
C ALA A 46 28.64 1.25 7.10
N PRO A 47 28.17 0.73 5.94
CA PRO A 47 28.09 1.53 4.74
C PRO A 47 27.46 2.86 5.12
N VAL A 48 28.15 3.97 4.83
CA VAL A 48 27.60 5.29 5.06
C VAL A 48 26.41 5.42 4.12
N VAL A 49 25.25 5.05 4.64
CA VAL A 49 23.98 5.22 3.96
C VAL A 49 23.71 6.72 4.00
N PRO A 50 23.71 7.41 2.85
CA PRO A 50 23.36 8.83 2.82
C PRO A 50 21.99 9.02 3.47
N PRO A 51 21.76 10.12 4.21
CA PRO A 51 20.44 10.44 4.74
C PRO A 51 19.40 10.35 3.62
N GLY A 52 18.48 9.39 3.72
CA GLY A 52 17.40 9.21 2.76
C GLY A 52 17.50 8.02 1.80
N VAL A 53 18.43 7.07 1.98
CA VAL A 53 18.39 5.78 1.26
C VAL A 53 18.26 4.64 2.25
N GLN A 54 17.04 4.28 2.67
CA GLN A 54 16.86 3.12 3.56
C GLN A 54 17.02 1.79 2.81
N LEU A 55 18.25 1.43 2.45
CA LEU A 55 18.62 0.09 2.00
C LEU A 55 18.56 -0.87 3.20
N SER A 56 17.36 -1.21 3.66
CA SER A 56 17.14 -2.20 4.72
C SER A 56 17.51 -3.59 4.18
N LEU A 57 18.80 -3.94 4.25
CA LEU A 57 19.34 -5.23 3.83
C LEU A 57 19.43 -6.24 4.99
N LEU A 58 18.94 -5.89 6.19
CA LEU A 58 19.20 -6.70 7.40
C LEU A 58 17.95 -7.27 8.09
N THR A 59 16.72 -6.84 7.80
CA THR A 59 15.53 -7.31 8.56
C THR A 59 14.20 -7.34 7.79
N GLY A 60 14.15 -7.02 6.50
CA GLY A 60 12.91 -6.97 5.75
C GLY A 60 13.13 -6.56 4.31
N ALA A 61 12.10 -6.69 3.47
CA ALA A 61 12.20 -6.36 2.07
C ALA A 61 12.62 -4.88 1.85
N PRO A 62 13.55 -4.62 0.91
CA PRO A 62 14.19 -3.32 0.80
C PRO A 62 13.20 -2.23 0.37
N ASN A 63 13.32 -1.05 0.96
CA ASN A 63 12.72 0.17 0.45
C ASN A 63 13.79 0.96 -0.33
N LEU A 64 13.38 1.69 -1.36
CA LEU A 64 14.24 2.61 -2.10
C LEU A 64 13.80 4.05 -1.80
N GLY A 65 14.71 4.88 -1.30
CA GLY A 65 14.44 6.26 -0.89
C GLY A 65 14.25 6.43 0.62
N ALA A 66 13.54 7.50 1.02
CA ALA A 66 13.64 8.08 2.35
C ALA A 66 12.33 7.98 3.15
N GLY A 67 12.41 7.64 4.44
CA GLY A 67 11.26 7.72 5.35
C GLY A 67 10.12 6.78 4.99
N ASN A 68 10.42 5.65 4.33
CA ASN A 68 9.42 4.65 3.99
C ASN A 68 9.29 3.64 5.13
N ALA A 69 8.06 3.30 5.50
CA ALA A 69 7.72 2.26 6.47
C ALA A 69 6.99 1.11 5.77
N GLY A 70 7.33 -0.13 6.11
CA GLY A 70 6.87 -1.35 5.43
C GLY A 70 7.88 -1.85 4.38
N ASN A 71 7.40 -2.52 3.33
CA ASN A 71 8.23 -3.28 2.39
C ASN A 71 8.11 -2.81 0.94
N PHE A 72 9.21 -2.90 0.17
CA PHE A 72 9.22 -2.69 -1.29
C PHE A 72 8.66 -1.35 -1.77
N ASN A 73 8.76 -0.30 -0.95
CA ASN A 73 8.35 1.04 -1.35
C ASN A 73 9.48 1.75 -2.10
N THR A 74 9.13 2.53 -3.12
CA THR A 74 10.06 3.40 -3.85
C THR A 74 9.62 4.86 -3.73
N GLY A 75 10.50 5.74 -3.25
CA GLY A 75 10.27 7.18 -3.12
C GLY A 75 10.36 7.66 -1.68
N VAL A 76 9.43 8.51 -1.24
CA VAL A 76 9.56 9.25 0.03
C VAL A 76 8.31 9.15 0.90
N GLY A 77 8.46 8.82 2.18
CA GLY A 77 7.37 8.97 3.16
C GLY A 77 6.19 7.99 2.96
N ASN A 78 6.39 6.88 2.25
CA ASN A 78 5.32 5.90 2.05
C ASN A 78 5.17 5.01 3.29
N ASN A 79 3.93 4.70 3.68
CA ASN A 79 3.61 3.82 4.80
C ASN A 79 2.76 2.63 4.33
N GLY A 80 3.32 1.42 4.39
CA GLY A 80 2.72 0.18 3.92
C GLY A 80 3.61 -0.50 2.90
N ASP A 81 3.04 -1.18 1.89
CA ASP A 81 3.84 -2.07 1.03
C ASP A 81 3.67 -1.79 -0.47
N PHE A 82 4.76 -1.92 -1.23
CA PHE A 82 4.77 -1.82 -2.70
C PHE A 82 4.27 -0.46 -3.26
N ASN A 83 4.43 0.63 -2.51
CA ASN A 83 4.04 1.95 -3.00
C ASN A 83 5.17 2.62 -3.79
N VAL A 84 4.84 3.38 -4.82
CA VAL A 84 5.79 4.15 -5.62
C VAL A 84 5.38 5.62 -5.64
N GLY A 85 6.31 6.51 -5.30
CA GLY A 85 6.09 7.96 -5.22
C GLY A 85 6.19 8.46 -3.79
N ALA A 86 5.28 9.35 -3.37
CA ALA A 86 5.42 10.03 -2.09
C ALA A 86 4.17 10.03 -1.21
N ASN A 87 4.35 9.87 0.11
CA ASN A 87 3.29 10.01 1.12
C ASN A 87 2.07 9.11 0.88
N ASN A 88 2.24 7.94 0.26
CA ASN A 88 1.15 7.00 0.09
C ASN A 88 0.98 6.15 1.36
N VAL A 89 -0.26 5.84 1.73
CA VAL A 89 -0.61 4.97 2.85
C VAL A 89 -1.37 3.75 2.34
N GLY A 90 -0.93 2.56 2.72
CA GLY A 90 -1.54 1.29 2.32
C GLY A 90 -0.68 0.53 1.31
N SER A 91 -1.26 -0.04 0.25
CA SER A 91 -0.50 -0.95 -0.64
C SER A 91 -0.66 -0.71 -2.14
N ARG A 92 0.44 -0.86 -2.89
CA ARG A 92 0.43 -0.81 -4.35
C ARG A 92 -0.10 0.50 -4.94
N ASN A 93 0.09 1.62 -4.24
CA ASN A 93 -0.29 2.92 -4.77
C ASN A 93 0.85 3.53 -5.59
N PHE A 94 0.53 4.20 -6.69
CA PHE A 94 1.48 4.90 -7.55
C PHE A 94 1.14 6.39 -7.62
N GLY A 95 2.09 7.26 -7.29
CA GLY A 95 1.93 8.71 -7.28
C GLY A 95 2.03 9.28 -5.87
N THR A 96 1.13 10.19 -5.48
CA THR A 96 1.28 10.97 -4.25
C THR A 96 0.04 10.97 -3.36
N ASN A 97 0.22 10.92 -2.05
CA ASN A 97 -0.85 11.15 -1.07
C ASN A 97 -2.07 10.22 -1.23
N ASN A 98 -1.91 9.04 -1.83
CA ASN A 98 -3.00 8.09 -1.95
C ASN A 98 -3.14 7.28 -0.65
N VAL A 99 -4.38 7.00 -0.24
CA VAL A 99 -4.71 6.19 0.94
C VAL A 99 -5.53 4.97 0.51
N GLY A 100 -5.09 3.78 0.88
CA GLY A 100 -5.76 2.52 0.56
C GLY A 100 -4.93 1.65 -0.38
N SER A 101 -5.52 1.12 -1.46
CA SER A 101 -4.79 0.18 -2.32
C SER A 101 -4.96 0.37 -3.83
N ARG A 102 -3.90 0.13 -4.59
CA ARG A 102 -3.94 0.11 -6.06
C ARG A 102 -4.47 1.42 -6.68
N ASN A 103 -4.22 2.55 -6.04
CA ASN A 103 -4.58 3.86 -6.60
C ASN A 103 -3.43 4.40 -7.46
N PHE A 104 -3.76 5.08 -8.55
CA PHE A 104 -2.82 5.76 -9.44
C PHE A 104 -3.13 7.26 -9.49
N GLY A 105 -2.11 8.11 -9.31
CA GLY A 105 -2.24 9.57 -9.36
C GLY A 105 -2.10 10.19 -7.98
N SER A 106 -2.97 11.14 -7.62
CA SER A 106 -2.80 11.96 -6.42
C SER A 106 -4.02 12.05 -5.52
N GLY A 107 -3.84 11.90 -4.21
CA GLY A 107 -4.87 12.21 -3.22
C GLY A 107 -6.09 11.27 -3.24
N ASN A 108 -5.99 10.11 -3.88
CA ASN A 108 -7.12 9.19 -3.95
C ASN A 108 -7.27 8.40 -2.63
N GLN A 109 -8.51 8.13 -2.22
CA GLN A 109 -8.84 7.37 -1.02
C GLN A 109 -9.70 6.15 -1.35
N GLY A 110 -9.26 4.96 -0.96
CA GLY A 110 -9.96 3.69 -1.19
C GLY A 110 -9.17 2.78 -2.12
N ALA A 111 -9.80 2.20 -3.14
CA ALA A 111 -9.15 1.18 -3.96
C ALA A 111 -9.31 1.36 -5.47
N PHE A 112 -8.28 1.06 -6.26
CA PHE A 112 -8.35 1.06 -7.73
C PHE A 112 -8.78 2.39 -8.36
N ASN A 113 -8.53 3.51 -7.71
CA ASN A 113 -8.86 4.81 -8.29
C ASN A 113 -7.70 5.33 -9.14
N GLY A 114 -8.01 5.92 -10.29
CA GLY A 114 -7.07 6.58 -11.18
C GLY A 114 -7.35 8.08 -11.30
N GLY A 115 -6.33 8.92 -11.17
CA GLY A 115 -6.46 10.38 -11.32
C GLY A 115 -6.29 11.11 -10.00
N ILE A 116 -7.17 12.07 -9.70
CA ILE A 116 -6.96 13.04 -8.61
C ILE A 116 -8.15 13.08 -7.66
N ASN A 117 -7.90 12.96 -6.35
CA ASN A 117 -8.87 13.18 -5.28
C ASN A 117 -10.17 12.36 -5.41
N ASN A 118 -10.08 11.13 -5.93
CA ASN A 118 -11.24 10.24 -5.97
C ASN A 118 -11.37 9.48 -4.65
N ARG A 119 -12.60 9.29 -4.16
CA ARG A 119 -12.93 8.52 -2.95
C ARG A 119 -13.82 7.33 -3.29
N GLY A 120 -13.52 6.15 -2.73
CA GLY A 120 -14.28 4.93 -2.96
C GLY A 120 -13.49 3.93 -3.80
N ALA A 121 -14.11 3.29 -4.80
CA ALA A 121 -13.39 2.30 -5.60
C ALA A 121 -13.66 2.30 -7.10
N GLY A 122 -12.60 2.08 -7.88
CA GLY A 122 -12.69 1.94 -9.33
C GLY A 122 -13.04 3.23 -10.07
N ASN A 123 -12.78 4.40 -9.47
CA ASN A 123 -13.09 5.68 -10.10
C ASN A 123 -11.92 6.18 -10.93
N VAL A 124 -12.19 6.73 -12.11
CA VAL A 124 -11.20 7.33 -13.01
C VAL A 124 -11.56 8.79 -13.29
N GLY A 125 -10.62 9.71 -13.04
CA GLY A 125 -10.77 11.13 -13.30
C GLY A 125 -10.50 11.98 -12.07
N ILE A 126 -11.33 13.00 -11.80
CA ILE A 126 -11.07 13.97 -10.73
C ILE A 126 -12.26 14.11 -9.79
N GLY A 127 -12.03 14.02 -8.49
CA GLY A 127 -12.99 14.43 -7.47
C GLY A 127 -14.25 13.56 -7.40
N ASN A 128 -14.22 12.33 -7.91
CA ASN A 128 -15.38 11.44 -7.87
C ASN A 128 -15.50 10.76 -6.50
N THR A 129 -16.72 10.56 -6.02
CA THR A 129 -17.00 9.82 -4.77
C THR A 129 -17.96 8.66 -5.03
N GLY A 130 -17.53 7.44 -4.75
CA GLY A 130 -18.35 6.24 -4.88
C GLY A 130 -17.67 5.13 -5.68
N TYR A 131 -18.39 4.50 -6.61
CA TYR A 131 -17.95 3.26 -7.25
C TYR A 131 -18.03 3.28 -8.78
N ALA A 132 -16.96 2.84 -9.45
CA ALA A 132 -16.95 2.66 -10.91
C ALA A 132 -17.37 3.91 -11.71
N ILE A 133 -16.92 5.09 -11.27
CA ILE A 133 -17.22 6.37 -11.92
C ILE A 133 -16.11 6.76 -12.90
N ALA A 134 -16.47 7.29 -14.07
CA ALA A 134 -15.52 7.91 -15.01
C ALA A 134 -15.86 9.39 -15.26
N GLY A 135 -14.96 10.31 -14.92
CA GLY A 135 -15.08 11.73 -15.23
C GLY A 135 -14.79 12.66 -14.05
N PHE A 136 -15.61 13.68 -13.84
CA PHE A 136 -15.30 14.80 -12.94
C PHE A 136 -16.42 15.09 -11.93
N PHE A 137 -16.10 15.07 -10.65
CA PHE A 137 -17.00 15.50 -9.57
C PHE A 137 -18.36 14.80 -9.56
N ASN A 138 -18.41 13.50 -9.89
CA ASN A 138 -19.64 12.72 -9.74
C ASN A 138 -19.71 12.03 -8.37
N SER A 139 -20.92 11.78 -7.88
CA SER A 139 -21.18 11.05 -6.65
C SER A 139 -22.18 9.91 -6.89
N GLY A 140 -21.91 8.71 -6.38
CA GLY A 140 -22.75 7.51 -6.51
C GLY A 140 -22.04 6.35 -7.21
N SER A 141 -22.71 5.62 -8.10
CA SER A 141 -22.16 4.43 -8.75
C SER A 141 -22.37 4.43 -10.26
N GLY A 142 -21.35 4.05 -11.04
CA GLY A 142 -21.49 3.83 -12.49
C GLY A 142 -21.75 5.09 -13.32
N ASN A 143 -21.42 6.28 -12.79
CA ASN A 143 -21.63 7.54 -13.50
C ASN A 143 -20.50 7.80 -14.51
N VAL A 144 -20.87 8.33 -15.68
CA VAL A 144 -19.92 8.81 -16.70
C VAL A 144 -20.21 10.26 -17.05
N GLY A 145 -19.20 11.13 -16.96
CA GLY A 145 -19.32 12.54 -17.30
C GLY A 145 -19.00 13.45 -16.12
N ALA A 146 -19.79 14.50 -15.87
CA ALA A 146 -19.46 15.49 -14.85
C ALA A 146 -20.64 15.92 -13.97
N PHE A 147 -20.36 16.17 -12.69
CA PHE A 147 -21.33 16.73 -11.74
C PHE A 147 -22.61 15.90 -11.57
N ASN A 148 -22.59 14.60 -11.88
CA ASN A 148 -23.75 13.73 -11.69
C ASN A 148 -23.84 13.27 -10.22
N THR A 149 -25.04 13.21 -9.67
CA THR A 149 -25.34 12.64 -8.35
C THR A 149 -26.40 11.55 -8.50
N GLY A 150 -26.13 10.37 -7.94
CA GLY A 150 -26.99 9.18 -8.11
C GLY A 150 -26.26 8.09 -8.87
N ASP A 151 -26.99 7.16 -9.47
CA ASP A 151 -26.38 5.97 -10.08
C ASP A 151 -26.65 5.89 -11.59
N ASN A 152 -25.67 5.37 -12.33
CA ASN A 152 -25.77 5.03 -13.75
C ASN A 152 -26.18 6.21 -14.65
N ASN A 153 -25.70 7.41 -14.33
CA ASN A 153 -25.93 8.60 -15.14
C ASN A 153 -24.83 8.79 -16.18
N ILE A 154 -25.23 9.14 -17.41
CA ILE A 154 -24.30 9.54 -18.47
C ILE A 154 -24.60 11.00 -18.84
N GLY A 155 -23.60 11.88 -18.76
CA GLY A 155 -23.71 13.28 -19.15
C GLY A 155 -23.28 14.25 -18.05
N VAL A 156 -23.98 15.39 -17.95
CA VAL A 156 -23.61 16.48 -17.05
C VAL A 156 -24.77 16.88 -16.16
N ALA A 157 -24.51 17.02 -14.86
CA ALA A 157 -25.44 17.55 -13.86
C ALA A 157 -26.77 16.78 -13.74
N ASN A 158 -26.75 15.46 -13.95
CA ASN A 158 -27.90 14.61 -13.65
C ASN A 158 -28.02 14.40 -12.13
N ILE A 159 -29.25 14.40 -11.61
CA ILE A 159 -29.55 14.11 -10.21
C ILE A 159 -30.61 12.99 -10.18
N GLY A 160 -30.29 11.87 -9.52
CA GLY A 160 -31.23 10.76 -9.29
C GLY A 160 -31.02 9.52 -10.17
N ILE A 161 -32.14 8.95 -10.64
CA ILE A 161 -32.26 7.64 -11.34
C ILE A 161 -31.51 7.65 -12.69
N PRO A 162 -30.97 6.48 -13.13
CA PRO A 162 -30.28 6.31 -14.40
C PRO A 162 -30.90 7.09 -15.56
N ASN A 163 -30.13 8.00 -16.13
CA ASN A 163 -30.38 8.56 -17.45
C ASN A 163 -29.35 7.95 -18.45
N PRO A 164 -29.61 6.75 -18.98
CA PRO A 164 -28.67 6.04 -19.84
C PRO A 164 -28.48 6.69 -21.22
N LEU A 165 -29.27 7.73 -21.54
CA LEU A 165 -29.31 8.34 -22.87
C LEU A 165 -29.06 9.85 -22.79
N GLY A 166 -27.93 10.24 -22.21
CA GLY A 166 -27.23 11.51 -22.46
C GLY A 166 -28.12 12.71 -22.81
N SER A 167 -29.18 12.95 -22.05
CA SER A 167 -30.00 14.12 -22.27
C SER A 167 -29.39 15.24 -21.46
N THR A 168 -29.11 16.35 -22.12
CA THR A 168 -28.71 17.63 -21.53
C THR A 168 -29.79 18.26 -20.65
N ALA A 169 -30.74 17.46 -20.14
CA ALA A 169 -31.78 17.91 -19.24
C ALA A 169 -31.27 17.78 -17.81
N ALA A 170 -30.67 18.87 -17.32
CA ALA A 170 -30.61 19.16 -15.90
C ALA A 170 -32.03 18.95 -15.31
N SER A 171 -32.24 17.80 -14.69
CA SER A 171 -33.47 17.50 -13.96
C SER A 171 -33.40 18.23 -12.61
N ALA A 172 -34.12 19.34 -12.57
CA ALA A 172 -34.65 20.01 -11.38
C ALA A 172 -33.66 20.63 -10.38
N VAL A 173 -33.20 21.85 -10.70
CA VAL A 173 -33.20 22.93 -9.69
C VAL A 173 -34.31 23.91 -10.06
N GLY A 174 -35.43 23.81 -9.34
CA GLY A 174 -36.44 24.86 -9.16
C GLY A 174 -36.98 25.57 -10.40
N LYS A 175 -38.04 25.03 -11.01
CA LYS A 175 -39.16 25.94 -11.32
C LYS A 175 -39.90 26.13 -9.99
N PRO A 176 -39.95 27.33 -9.39
CA PRO A 176 -41.01 27.59 -8.42
C PRO A 176 -42.30 27.30 -9.17
N SER A 177 -43.18 26.49 -8.58
CA SER A 177 -44.57 26.43 -8.99
C SER A 177 -45.18 27.80 -8.73
N SER A 178 -44.95 28.78 -9.61
CA SER A 178 -45.79 29.95 -9.65
C SER A 178 -47.14 29.46 -10.14
N GLY A 179 -48.09 29.41 -9.22
CA GLY A 179 -49.48 29.17 -9.53
C GLY A 179 -49.94 30.18 -10.58
N ALA A 180 -49.95 29.75 -11.84
CA ALA A 180 -50.79 30.37 -12.84
C ALA A 180 -52.18 29.79 -12.61
N THR A 181 -52.94 30.46 -11.73
CA THR A 181 -54.39 30.34 -11.67
C THR A 181 -54.91 30.53 -13.09
N ALA A 182 -55.25 29.45 -13.77
CA ALA A 182 -56.00 29.52 -15.03
C ALA A 182 -57.34 30.15 -14.67
N LYS A 183 -57.48 31.45 -14.93
CA LYS A 183 -58.76 32.15 -14.85
C LYS A 183 -59.66 31.51 -15.90
N GLN A 184 -60.47 30.54 -15.47
CA GLN A 184 -61.53 29.93 -16.27
C GLN A 184 -62.55 31.03 -16.53
N THR A 185 -62.40 31.75 -17.65
CA THR A 185 -63.42 32.69 -18.11
C THR A 185 -64.65 31.89 -18.52
N ASN A 186 -65.63 31.92 -17.63
CA ASN A 186 -66.99 31.44 -17.85
C ASN A 186 -67.61 32.24 -18.99
N GLN A 187 -67.63 31.69 -20.21
CA GLN A 187 -68.49 32.20 -21.27
C GLN A 187 -69.88 31.59 -21.09
N THR A 188 -70.67 32.23 -20.24
CA THR A 188 -72.13 32.08 -20.20
C THR A 188 -72.73 32.70 -21.46
N ALA A 189 -73.40 31.86 -22.24
CA ALA A 189 -74.61 32.08 -23.04
C ALA A 189 -74.84 33.46 -23.71
N ALA A 190 -74.95 33.42 -25.03
CA ALA A 190 -75.99 34.13 -25.77
C ALA A 190 -76.39 33.26 -26.97
N ALA A 191 -77.34 32.35 -26.73
CA ALA A 191 -78.28 31.93 -27.75
C ALA A 191 -79.56 32.67 -27.41
N ASP A 192 -79.97 33.58 -28.30
CA ASP A 192 -81.35 34.09 -28.32
C ASP A 192 -81.74 34.19 -29.79
N ASP A 193 -82.94 33.67 -30.05
CA ASP A 193 -83.61 33.46 -31.33
C ASP A 193 -83.97 34.76 -32.09
#